data_AF-A0A920T5T0-F1
#
_entry.id   AF-A0A920T5T0-F1
#
_cell.length_a   1.000
_cell.length_b   1.000
_cell.length_c   1.000
_cell.angle_alpha   90.00
_cell.angle_beta   90.00
_cell.angle_gamma   90.00
#
_symmetry.space_group_name_H-M   'P 1'
#
loop_
_entity.id
_entity.type
_entity.pdbx_description
1 polymer ?
#
loop_
_entity_poly.entity_id
_entity_poly.type
_entity_poly.pdbx_seq_one_letter_code
_entity_poly.pdbx_strand_id
1 'polypeptide(L)' 'MILSGYNCEHQANVEEVAQRTLECLTNHVPNDVPGIAFLSGGQSDEDATLHLNAMNKSEQIGILLFLMEELCNNLH' A
#
# COMPACT_ATOMS: atom_id res chain seq x y z
N MET A 1 3.35 -0.11 2.75
CA MET A 1 3.16 0.66 1.51
C MET A 1 4.34 1.60 1.37
N ILE A 2 4.80 1.91 0.16
CA ILE A 2 5.89 2.88 -0.03
C ILE A 2 5.27 4.27 -0.07
N LEU A 3 5.54 5.08 0.95
CA LEU A 3 4.96 6.40 1.14
C LEU A 3 6.07 7.46 1.28
N SER A 4 5.75 8.69 0.90
CA SER A 4 6.54 9.85 1.31
C SER A 4 6.52 9.98 2.84
N GLY A 5 7.62 10.42 3.42
CA GLY A 5 7.63 10.75 4.85
C GLY A 5 6.71 11.94 5.16
N TYR A 6 6.15 11.99 6.37
CA TYR A 6 5.21 13.05 6.78
C TYR A 6 5.76 14.47 6.61
N ASN A 7 7.07 14.66 6.77
CA ASN A 7 7.73 15.96 6.66
C ASN A 7 8.33 16.21 5.25
N CYS A 8 8.00 15.38 4.26
CA CYS A 8 8.48 15.57 2.89
C CYS A 8 7.74 16.74 2.24
N GLU A 9 8.48 17.68 1.64
CA GLU A 9 7.89 18.83 0.94
C GLU A 9 7.04 18.40 -0.27
N HIS A 10 7.42 17.28 -0.91
CA HIS A 10 6.67 16.70 -2.02
C HIS A 10 6.07 15.35 -1.62
N GLN A 11 4.76 15.32 -1.51
CA GLN A 11 4.02 14.08 -1.28
C GLN A 11 3.76 13.38 -2.62
N ALA A 12 4.11 12.10 -2.70
CA ALA A 12 3.82 11.28 -3.87
C ALA A 12 2.29 11.17 -4.07
N ASN A 13 1.86 11.16 -5.32
CA ASN A 13 0.45 10.92 -5.63
C ASN A 13 0.10 9.42 -5.57
N VAL A 14 -1.19 9.13 -5.69
CA VAL A 14 -1.73 7.76 -5.52
C VAL A 14 -1.11 6.78 -6.51
N GLU A 15 -0.96 7.20 -7.76
CA GLU A 15 -0.41 6.39 -8.85
C GLU A 15 1.08 6.10 -8.63
N GLU A 16 1.85 7.10 -8.19
CA GLU A 16 3.27 6.94 -7.89
C GLU A 16 3.48 5.98 -6.71
N VAL A 17 2.72 6.14 -5.62
CA VAL A 17 2.74 5.23 -4.47
C VAL A 17 2.43 3.81 -4.90
N ALA A 18 1.40 3.62 -5.72
CA ALA A 18 1.00 2.31 -6.21
C ALA A 18 2.10 1.68 -7.09
N GLN A 19 2.62 2.43 -8.07
CA GLN A 19 3.66 1.95 -8.98
C GLN A 19 4.93 1.56 -8.23
N ARG A 20 5.43 2.44 -7.36
CA ARG A 20 6.65 2.19 -6.56
C ARG A 20 6.47 0.98 -5.65
N THR A 21 5.29 0.85 -5.04
CA THR A 21 4.98 -0.28 -4.16
C THR A 21 4.97 -1.59 -4.95
N LEU A 22 4.27 -1.65 -6.09
CA LEU A 22 4.23 -2.85 -6.93
C LEU A 22 5.61 -3.22 -7.49
N GLU A 23 6.40 -2.24 -7.96
CA GLU A 23 7.77 -2.47 -8.43
C GLU A 23 8.64 -3.11 -7.34
N CYS A 24 8.57 -2.59 -6.12
CA CYS A 24 9.30 -3.15 -4.99
C CYS A 24 8.86 -4.58 -4.68
N LEU A 25 7.55 -4.85 -4.67
CA LEU A 25 7.02 -6.18 -4.42
C LEU A 25 7.43 -7.18 -5.50
N THR A 26 7.26 -6.85 -6.79
CA THR A 26 7.64 -7.71 -7.91
C THR A 26 9.13 -8.06 -7.89
N ASN A 27 9.98 -7.13 -7.47
CA ASN A 27 11.43 -7.34 -7.46
C ASN A 27 11.92 -8.19 -6.27
N HIS A 28 11.17 -8.28 -5.17
CA HIS A 28 11.67 -8.86 -3.92
C HIS A 28 10.78 -9.94 -3.31
N VAL A 29 9.51 -10.02 -3.71
CA VAL A 29 8.55 -11.01 -3.19
C VAL A 29 8.36 -12.10 -4.24
N PRO A 30 8.59 -13.38 -3.89
CA PRO A 30 8.31 -14.49 -4.79
C PRO A 30 6.83 -14.56 -5.20
N ASN A 31 6.56 -14.96 -6.44
CA ASN A 31 5.21 -15.12 -6.97
C ASN A 31 4.38 -16.18 -6.22
N ASP A 32 5.03 -17.08 -5.47
CA ASP A 32 4.36 -18.13 -4.70
C ASP A 32 3.73 -17.59 -3.40
N VAL A 33 3.94 -16.32 -3.07
CA VAL A 33 3.29 -15.67 -1.92
C VAL A 33 1.83 -15.39 -2.27
N PRO A 34 0.86 -15.97 -1.55
CA PRO A 34 -0.55 -15.92 -1.95
C PRO A 34 -1.22 -14.57 -1.69
N GLY A 35 -0.69 -13.75 -0.78
CA GLY A 35 -1.28 -12.47 -0.41
C GLY A 35 -0.34 -11.57 0.40
N ILE A 36 -0.57 -10.25 0.32
CA ILE A 36 0.15 -9.24 1.10
C ILE A 36 -0.86 -8.35 1.82
N ALA A 37 -0.65 -8.25 3.13
CA ALA A 37 -1.39 -7.38 4.03
C ALA A 37 -0.67 -6.04 4.16
N PHE A 38 -1.33 -4.93 3.82
CA PHE A 38 -0.83 -3.59 4.07
C PHE A 38 -1.39 -3.03 5.36
N LEU A 39 -0.52 -2.47 6.21
CA LEU A 39 -0.93 -1.58 7.29
C LEU A 39 -1.22 -0.19 6.71
N SER A 40 -2.25 0.50 7.22
CA SER A 40 -2.60 1.87 6.77
C SER A 40 -1.49 2.88 7.07
N GLY A 41 -0.65 2.62 8.08
CA GLY A 41 0.54 3.42 8.36
C GLY A 41 0.22 4.86 8.71
N GLY A 42 -0.89 5.11 9.41
CA GLY A 42 -1.34 6.44 9.82
C GLY A 42 -1.90 7.31 8.70
N GLN A 43 -2.15 6.74 7.52
CA GLN A 43 -2.95 7.39 6.47
C GLN A 43 -4.41 7.52 6.90
N SER A 44 -5.15 8.41 6.24
CA SER A 44 -6.61 8.38 6.33
C SER A 44 -7.16 7.10 5.71
N ASP A 45 -8.34 6.66 6.14
CA ASP A 45 -9.00 5.47 5.60
C ASP A 45 -9.24 5.59 4.09
N GLU A 46 -9.55 6.81 3.62
CA GLU A 46 -9.76 7.13 2.21
C GLU A 46 -8.46 7.00 1.41
N ASP A 47 -7.37 7.61 1.87
CA ASP A 47 -6.07 7.56 1.17
C ASP A 47 -5.52 6.13 1.08
N ALA A 48 -5.60 5.38 2.19
CA ALA A 48 -5.18 3.99 2.23
C ALA A 48 -5.97 3.12 1.24
N THR A 49 -7.28 3.37 1.12
CA THR A 49 -8.15 2.69 0.17
C THR A 49 -7.84 3.09 -1.27
N LEU A 50 -7.59 4.37 -1.55
CA LEU A 50 -7.22 4.85 -2.89
C LEU A 50 -5.92 4.23 -3.37
N HIS A 51 -4.89 4.19 -2.53
CA HIS A 51 -3.62 3.53 -2.85
C HIS A 51 -3.80 2.04 -3.11
N LEU A 52 -4.53 1.32 -2.25
CA LEU A 52 -4.79 -0.11 -2.45
C LEU A 52 -5.57 -0.36 -3.75
N ASN A 53 -6.58 0.46 -4.04
CA ASN A 53 -7.38 0.35 -5.25
C ASN A 53 -6.54 0.60 -6.50
N ALA A 54 -5.64 1.60 -6.50
CA ALA A 54 -4.74 1.86 -7.60
C ALA A 54 -3.77 0.68 -7.84
N MET A 55 -3.26 0.07 -6.76
CA MET A 55 -2.44 -1.14 -6.87
C MET A 55 -3.22 -2.32 -7.46
N ASN A 56 -4.44 -2.59 -6.97
CA ASN A 56 -5.26 -3.71 -7.44
C ASN A 56 -5.76 -3.55 -8.89
N LYS A 57 -5.86 -2.32 -9.41
CA LYS A 57 -6.16 -2.07 -10.83
C LYS A 57 -4.99 -2.38 -11.75
N SER A 58 -3.78 -2.50 -11.22
CA SER A 58 -2.60 -2.84 -12.00
C SER A 58 -2.48 -4.36 -12.08
N GLU A 59 -2.75 -4.94 -13.25
CA GLU A 59 -2.78 -6.40 -13.50
C GLU A 59 -1.41 -7.13 -13.36
N GLN A 60 -0.41 -6.50 -12.75
CA GLN A 60 0.98 -6.97 -12.77
C GLN A 60 1.34 -7.99 -11.69
N ILE A 61 0.52 -8.13 -10.65
CA ILE A 61 0.83 -8.99 -9.50
C ILE A 61 -0.28 -10.03 -9.31
N GLY A 62 0.09 -11.32 -9.36
CA GLY A 62 -0.81 -12.45 -9.06
C GLY A 62 -1.08 -12.65 -7.56
N ILE A 63 -0.75 -11.66 -6.73
CA ILE A 63 -0.82 -11.70 -5.26
C ILE A 63 -2.03 -10.90 -4.82
N LEU A 64 -2.83 -11.46 -3.91
CA LEU A 64 -3.97 -10.77 -3.34
C LEU A 64 -3.52 -9.66 -2.38
N LEU A 65 -3.83 -8.39 -2.68
CA LEU A 65 -3.50 -7.25 -1.82
C LEU A 65 -4.72 -6.85 -0.98
N PHE A 66 -4.53 -6.72 0.34
CA PHE A 66 -5.58 -6.28 1.26
C PHE A 66 -5.06 -5.28 2.29
N LEU A 67 -5.92 -4.37 2.74
CA LEU A 67 -5.62 -3.42 3.79
C LEU A 67 -6.03 -4.02 5.13
N MET A 68 -5.12 -4.04 6.10
CA MET A 68 -5.46 -4.25 7.49
C MET A 68 -5.78 -2.90 8.11
N GLU A 69 -7.05 -2.68 8.41
CA GLU A 69 -7.44 -1.63 9.34
C GLU A 69 -6.88 -1.99 10.72
N GLU A 70 -6.10 -1.07 11.27
CA GLU A 70 -5.51 -1.27 12.59
C GLU A 70 -6.60 -1.05 13.65
N LEU A 71 -6.84 -2.08 14.46
CA LEU A 71 -7.56 -2.05 15.75
C LEU A 71 -6.89 -1.12 16.80
N CYS A 72 -5.95 -0.26 16.41
CA CYS A 72 -5.09 0.54 17.29
C CYS A 72 -5.80 1.76 17.92
N ASN A 73 -6.99 2.17 17.45
CA ASN A 73 -7.70 3.32 18.05
C ASN A 73 -8.42 3.01 19.38
N ASN A 74 -8.33 1.78 19.94
CA ASN A 74 -8.95 1.41 21.22
C ASN A 74 -7.97 1.19 22.38
N LEU A 75 -6.73 1.69 22.28
CA LEU A 75 -5.77 1.73 23.39
C LEU A 75 -5.51 3.18 23.82
N HIS A 76 -6.55 3.89 24.22
CA HIS A 76 -6.46 5.11 25.04
C HIS A 76 -7.53 5.06 26.15
#